data_AF-A0A1Z4RD24-F1
#
_entry.id   AF-A0A1Z4RD24-F1
#
_cell.length_a   1.000
_cell.length_b   1.000
_cell.length_c   1.000
_cell.angle_alpha   90.00
_cell.angle_beta   90.00
_cell.angle_gamma   90.00
#
_symmetry.space_group_name_H-M   'P 1'
#
loop_
_entity.id
_entity.type
_entity.pdbx_description
1 polymer ?
#
loop_
_entity_poly.entity_id
_entity_poly.type
_entity_poly.pdbx_seq_one_letter_code
_entity_poly.pdbx_strand_id
1 'polypeptide(L)'
;MILTGNQNQSDMDNLNVKRLGKIAIYITLFICAAILIISIYPGALNSFFFPVILVSILCVPIFAVSVILFWILRTLGRRDLKSIRLPRQTFVPWREVTIIAGIVLVCYVLLKFYIPRRLAFMISRTAFEQVRVQHIISAKVKITLNRKLGLYEVDEYAMDSRGGAYFRVFSGGDGLSPDTISYGFVHQPNHEGSPFGAAEYQVFYLYGDWYWFRVSDDF
;
A
#
# COMPACT_ATOMS: atom_id res chain seq x y z
N MET A 1 -43.80 16.58 38.67
CA MET A 1 -42.37 16.35 38.95
C MET A 1 -41.68 16.13 37.60
N ILE A 2 -41.18 17.21 37.00
CA ILE A 2 -40.58 17.19 35.66
C ILE A 2 -39.13 16.74 35.84
N LEU A 3 -38.79 15.58 35.29
CA LEU A 3 -37.42 15.07 35.22
C LEU A 3 -36.63 15.97 34.26
N THR A 4 -35.99 17.01 34.77
CA THR A 4 -34.92 17.74 34.09
C THR A 4 -33.72 16.81 33.97
N GLY A 5 -33.79 15.90 33.00
CA GLY A 5 -32.68 15.08 32.57
C GLY A 5 -31.51 15.97 32.18
N ASN A 6 -30.34 15.63 32.72
CA ASN A 6 -29.10 16.39 32.72
C ASN A 6 -28.59 16.69 31.29
N GLN A 7 -29.04 17.80 30.68
CA GLN A 7 -28.60 18.26 29.35
C GLN A 7 -27.06 18.35 29.21
N ASN A 8 -26.37 18.66 30.30
CA ASN A 8 -24.91 18.74 30.32
C ASN A 8 -24.23 17.38 30.05
N GLN A 9 -24.86 16.26 30.44
CA GLN A 9 -24.32 14.94 30.20
C GLN A 9 -24.38 14.57 28.71
N SER A 10 -25.50 14.88 28.04
CA SER A 10 -25.67 14.58 26.60
C SER A 10 -24.76 15.40 25.69
N ASP A 11 -24.43 16.63 26.08
CA ASP A 11 -23.51 17.48 25.31
C ASP A 11 -22.06 17.00 25.42
N MET A 12 -21.65 16.56 26.61
CA MET A 12 -20.31 16.03 26.84
C MET A 12 -20.06 14.71 26.11
N ASP A 13 -21.05 13.81 26.08
CA ASP A 13 -20.97 12.55 25.34
C ASP A 13 -20.88 12.79 23.82
N ASN A 14 -21.66 13.73 23.29
CA ASN A 14 -21.60 14.12 21.88
C ASN A 14 -20.23 14.71 21.48
N LEU A 15 -19.60 15.50 22.36
CA LEU A 15 -18.28 16.06 22.11
C LEU A 15 -17.21 14.96 22.02
N ASN A 16 -17.28 13.96 22.90
CA ASN A 16 -16.36 12.84 22.92
C ASN A 16 -16.48 11.96 21.66
N VAL A 17 -17.70 11.66 21.20
CA VAL A 17 -17.92 10.89 19.95
C VAL A 17 -17.34 11.63 18.74
N LYS A 18 -17.57 12.94 18.62
CA LYS A 18 -17.00 13.75 17.52
C LYS A 18 -15.47 13.78 17.56
N ARG A 19 -14.87 13.79 18.76
CA ARG A 19 -13.41 13.78 18.92
C ARG A 19 -12.82 12.44 18.49
N LEU A 20 -13.44 11.33 18.88
CA LEU A 20 -13.02 9.99 18.48
C LEU A 20 -13.11 9.78 16.97
N GLY A 21 -14.19 10.23 16.33
CA GLY A 21 -14.34 10.15 14.87
C GLY A 21 -13.23 10.89 14.12
N LYS A 22 -12.87 12.10 14.58
CA LYS A 22 -11.75 12.86 14.00
C LYS A 22 -10.41 12.14 14.18
N ILE A 23 -10.15 11.57 15.37
CA ILE A 23 -8.93 10.81 15.64
C ILE A 23 -8.83 9.60 14.69
N ALA A 24 -9.94 8.87 14.51
CA ALA A 24 -9.99 7.72 13.60
C ALA A 24 -9.65 8.14 12.15
N ILE A 25 -10.22 9.24 11.65
CA ILE A 25 -9.93 9.78 10.32
C ILE A 25 -8.43 10.10 10.17
N TYR A 26 -7.81 10.77 11.16
CA TYR A 26 -6.38 11.09 11.11
C TYR A 26 -5.49 9.84 11.11
N ILE A 27 -5.83 8.83 11.91
CA ILE A 27 -5.11 7.55 11.93
C ILE A 27 -5.23 6.85 10.58
N THR A 28 -6.44 6.74 10.03
CA THR A 28 -6.64 6.13 8.70
C THR A 28 -5.86 6.88 7.62
N LEU A 29 -5.89 8.22 7.64
CA LEU A 29 -5.15 9.03 6.69
C LEU A 29 -3.64 8.80 6.79
N PHE A 30 -3.10 8.77 8.01
CA PHE A 30 -1.69 8.51 8.25
C PHE A 30 -1.26 7.13 7.74
N ILE A 31 -2.04 6.09 8.03
CA ILE A 31 -1.78 4.73 7.54
C ILE A 31 -1.83 4.69 6.01
N CYS A 32 -2.84 5.30 5.39
CA CYS A 32 -2.95 5.37 3.93
C CYS A 32 -1.74 6.09 3.31
N ALA A 33 -1.33 7.21 3.90
CA ALA A 33 -0.15 7.95 3.45
C ALA A 33 1.12 7.10 3.56
N ALA A 34 1.32 6.39 4.68
CA ALA A 34 2.47 5.50 4.86
C ALA A 34 2.50 4.38 3.80
N ILE A 35 1.35 3.75 3.50
CA ILE A 35 1.25 2.72 2.47
C ILE A 35 1.56 3.30 1.08
N LEU A 36 1.03 4.48 0.75
CA LEU A 36 1.33 5.14 -0.51
C LEU A 36 2.81 5.47 -0.65
N ILE A 37 3.48 5.91 0.42
CA ILE A 37 4.93 6.16 0.45
C ILE A 37 5.71 4.87 0.22
N ILE A 38 5.37 3.79 0.94
CA ILE A 38 6.04 2.49 0.76
C ILE A 38 5.84 1.95 -0.67
N SER A 39 4.67 2.20 -1.28
CA SER A 39 4.36 1.73 -2.64
C SER A 39 5.23 2.31 -3.75
N ILE A 40 5.92 3.42 -3.46
CA ILE A 40 6.89 4.05 -4.36
C ILE A 40 8.03 3.08 -4.70
N TYR A 41 8.45 2.25 -3.74
CA TYR A 41 9.57 1.34 -3.93
C TYR A 41 9.12 0.01 -4.55
N PRO A 42 9.66 -0.38 -5.72
CA PRO A 42 9.32 -1.66 -6.34
C PRO A 42 9.84 -2.80 -5.45
N GLY A 43 8.99 -3.79 -5.17
CA GLY A 43 9.33 -4.92 -4.30
C GLY A 43 9.05 -4.71 -2.80
N ALA A 44 8.86 -3.48 -2.31
CA ALA A 44 8.59 -3.25 -0.89
C ALA A 44 7.20 -3.73 -0.43
N LEU A 45 6.21 -3.68 -1.33
CA LEU A 45 4.91 -4.30 -1.12
C LEU A 45 4.86 -5.57 -1.97
N ASN A 46 5.31 -6.69 -1.39
CA ASN A 46 5.15 -8.01 -2.00
C ASN A 46 3.67 -8.25 -2.34
N SER A 47 3.42 -8.93 -3.47
CA SER A 47 2.09 -9.12 -4.06
C SER A 47 1.04 -9.68 -3.08
N PHE A 48 1.48 -10.46 -2.08
CA PHE A 48 0.65 -11.03 -1.02
C PHE A 48 0.41 -10.09 0.18
N PHE A 49 1.43 -9.36 0.63
CA PHE A 49 1.30 -8.48 1.79
C PHE A 49 0.40 -7.27 1.50
N PHE A 50 0.36 -6.82 0.24
CA PHE A 50 -0.46 -5.69 -0.18
C PHE A 50 -1.98 -5.88 0.07
N PRO A 51 -2.64 -6.92 -0.47
CA PRO A 51 -4.05 -7.16 -0.20
C PRO A 51 -4.29 -7.51 1.28
N VAL A 52 -3.37 -8.21 1.94
CA VAL A 52 -3.53 -8.58 3.36
C VAL A 52 -3.52 -7.35 4.28
N ILE A 53 -2.60 -6.40 4.07
CA ILE A 53 -2.55 -5.15 4.84
C ILE A 53 -3.76 -4.27 4.54
N LEU A 54 -4.15 -4.16 3.27
CA LEU A 54 -5.29 -3.33 2.87
C LEU A 54 -6.62 -3.90 3.40
N VAL A 55 -6.79 -5.22 3.32
CA VAL A 55 -7.95 -5.93 3.89
C VAL A 55 -7.92 -5.85 5.41
N SER A 56 -6.77 -5.95 6.09
CA SER A 56 -6.72 -5.85 7.55
C SER A 56 -7.15 -4.47 8.04
N ILE A 57 -6.79 -3.39 7.35
CA ILE A 57 -7.22 -2.03 7.71
C ILE A 57 -8.74 -1.87 7.64
N LEU A 58 -9.42 -2.55 6.71
CA LEU A 58 -10.88 -2.57 6.59
C LEU A 58 -11.52 -3.57 7.57
N CYS A 59 -10.99 -4.79 7.64
CA CYS A 59 -11.56 -5.89 8.41
C CYS A 59 -11.36 -5.72 9.91
N VAL A 60 -10.19 -5.27 10.38
CA VAL A 60 -9.91 -5.10 11.82
C VAL A 60 -10.94 -4.20 12.51
N PRO A 61 -11.29 -3.00 12.01
CA PRO A 61 -12.33 -2.19 12.65
C PRO A 61 -13.72 -2.83 12.56
N ILE A 62 -14.07 -3.50 11.45
CA ILE A 62 -15.35 -4.22 11.31
C ILE A 62 -15.43 -5.37 12.32
N PHE A 63 -14.38 -6.18 12.44
CA PHE A 63 -14.29 -7.27 13.40
C PHE A 63 -14.29 -6.76 14.84
N ALA A 64 -13.57 -5.68 15.15
CA ALA A 64 -13.59 -5.06 16.48
C ALA A 64 -15.01 -4.61 16.87
N VAL A 65 -15.73 -3.93 15.97
CA VAL A 65 -17.13 -3.55 16.18
C VAL A 65 -18.00 -4.78 16.38
N SER A 66 -17.81 -5.82 15.57
CA SER A 66 -18.59 -7.07 15.63
C SER A 66 -18.36 -7.82 16.95
N VAL A 67 -17.11 -7.91 17.41
CA VAL A 67 -16.73 -8.52 18.68
C VAL A 67 -17.31 -7.74 19.86
N ILE A 68 -17.23 -6.40 19.83
CA ILE A 68 -17.83 -5.54 20.87
C ILE A 68 -19.35 -5.75 20.90
N LEU A 69 -20.02 -5.74 19.74
CA LEU A 69 -21.46 -5.96 19.64
C LEU A 69 -21.86 -7.34 20.19
N PHE A 70 -21.11 -8.38 19.82
CA PHE A 70 -21.32 -9.74 20.31
C PHE A 70 -21.11 -9.85 21.83
N TRP A 71 -20.07 -9.21 22.36
CA TRP A 71 -19.81 -9.15 23.80
C TRP A 71 -20.94 -8.46 24.57
N ILE A 72 -21.44 -7.34 24.05
CA ILE A 72 -22.59 -6.60 24.60
C ILE A 72 -23.84 -7.48 24.57
N LEU A 73 -24.16 -8.10 23.43
CA LEU A 73 -25.31 -9.00 23.30
C LEU A 73 -25.23 -10.19 24.26
N ARG A 74 -24.05 -10.79 24.42
CA ARG A 74 -23.85 -11.94 25.33
C ARG A 74 -23.94 -11.55 26.80
N THR A 75 -23.45 -10.37 27.18
CA THR A 75 -23.52 -9.87 28.55
C THR A 75 -24.91 -9.35 28.91
N LEU A 76 -25.64 -8.72 27.98
CA LEU A 76 -27.05 -8.35 28.16
C LEU A 76 -27.98 -9.56 28.10
N GLY A 77 -27.73 -10.55 27.24
CA GLY A 77 -28.56 -11.76 27.16
C GLY A 77 -28.58 -12.61 28.44
N ARG A 78 -27.61 -12.39 29.34
CA ARG A 78 -27.59 -13.00 30.69
C ARG A 78 -28.22 -12.12 31.78
N ARG A 79 -28.55 -10.86 31.50
CA ARG A 79 -29.18 -9.93 32.44
C ARG A 79 -30.57 -9.58 31.92
N ASP A 80 -31.58 -10.05 32.64
CA ASP A 80 -33.01 -9.80 32.45
C ASP A 80 -33.35 -8.62 31.52
N LEU A 81 -33.84 -8.92 30.32
CA LEU A 81 -34.07 -8.02 29.18
C LEU A 81 -35.09 -6.89 29.42
N LYS A 82 -35.61 -6.73 30.65
CA LYS A 82 -36.69 -5.79 30.97
C LYS A 82 -36.25 -4.40 31.43
N SER A 83 -35.00 -4.19 31.87
CA SER A 83 -34.59 -2.89 32.43
C SER A 83 -33.54 -2.11 31.64
N ILE A 84 -32.86 -2.74 30.68
CA ILE A 84 -31.80 -2.06 29.94
C ILE A 84 -32.41 -1.43 28.69
N ARG A 85 -32.86 -0.17 28.85
CA ARG A 85 -32.92 0.76 27.72
C ARG A 85 -31.51 0.86 27.16
N LEU A 86 -31.19 0.00 26.18
CA LEU A 86 -30.05 0.17 25.30
C LEU A 86 -30.08 1.65 24.87
N PRO A 87 -29.00 2.43 25.11
CA PRO A 87 -28.93 3.77 24.60
C PRO A 87 -28.99 3.64 23.09
N ARG A 88 -30.18 3.86 22.52
CA ARG A 88 -30.55 3.74 21.11
C ARG A 88 -29.87 4.84 20.27
N GLN A 89 -28.74 5.34 20.74
CA GLN A 89 -28.12 6.60 20.40
C GLN A 89 -26.60 6.46 20.26
N THR A 90 -26.09 5.26 20.00
CA THR A 90 -24.90 5.14 19.13
C THR A 90 -25.34 5.46 17.71
N PHE A 91 -25.63 6.74 17.47
CA PHE A 91 -25.73 7.29 16.12
C PHE A 91 -24.35 7.07 15.52
N VAL A 92 -24.17 5.98 14.78
CA VAL A 92 -22.95 5.78 13.99
C VAL A 92 -22.87 7.02 13.11
N PRO A 93 -21.82 7.84 13.25
CA PRO A 93 -21.80 9.11 12.58
C PRO A 93 -21.44 8.81 11.12
N TRP A 94 -22.50 8.58 10.32
CA TRP A 94 -22.43 8.06 8.95
C TRP A 94 -21.52 8.91 8.07
N ARG A 95 -21.45 10.22 8.34
CA ARG A 95 -20.55 11.14 7.66
C ARG A 95 -19.08 10.71 7.79
N GLU A 96 -18.62 10.40 9.00
CA GLU A 96 -17.25 10.00 9.30
C GLU A 96 -16.94 8.64 8.66
N VAL A 97 -17.90 7.71 8.70
CA VAL A 97 -17.79 6.41 8.02
C VAL A 97 -17.65 6.61 6.51
N THR A 98 -18.46 7.47 5.89
CA THR A 98 -18.36 7.79 4.45
C THR A 98 -17.02 8.44 4.11
N ILE A 99 -16.49 9.33 4.95
CA ILE A 99 -15.17 9.94 4.74
C ILE A 99 -14.06 8.88 4.78
N ILE A 100 -14.06 8.01 5.79
CA ILE A 100 -13.06 6.93 5.93
C ILE A 100 -13.14 5.99 4.72
N ALA A 101 -14.35 5.56 4.32
CA ALA A 101 -14.55 4.72 3.15
C ALA A 101 -14.04 5.41 1.87
N GLY A 102 -14.29 6.71 1.71
CA GLY A 102 -13.77 7.51 0.60
C GLY A 102 -12.24 7.57 0.58
N ILE A 103 -11.59 7.82 1.72
CA ILE A 103 -10.11 7.83 1.83
C ILE A 103 -9.53 6.47 1.43
N VAL A 104 -10.09 5.37 1.95
CA VAL A 104 -9.64 4.02 1.63
C VAL A 104 -9.85 3.70 0.15
N LEU A 105 -11.00 4.08 -0.43
CA LEU A 105 -11.28 3.88 -1.84
C LEU A 105 -10.30 4.64 -2.74
N VAL A 106 -10.02 5.91 -2.42
CA VAL A 106 -9.05 6.72 -3.16
C VAL A 106 -7.65 6.11 -3.06
N CYS A 107 -7.23 5.71 -1.85
CA CYS A 107 -5.96 5.04 -1.62
C CYS A 107 -5.85 3.75 -2.44
N TYR A 108 -6.88 2.92 -2.43
CA TYR A 108 -6.96 1.69 -3.23
C TYR A 108 -6.81 1.97 -4.73
N VAL A 109 -7.53 2.96 -5.27
CA VAL A 109 -7.41 3.35 -6.69
C VAL A 109 -5.99 3.80 -7.02
N LEU A 110 -5.40 4.69 -6.21
CA LEU A 110 -4.03 5.16 -6.42
C LEU A 110 -3.02 4.01 -6.46
N LEU A 111 -3.17 3.03 -5.56
CA LEU A 111 -2.31 1.86 -5.49
C LEU A 111 -2.55 0.89 -6.65
N LYS A 112 -3.81 0.63 -7.02
CA LYS A 112 -4.19 -0.27 -8.10
C LYS A 112 -3.64 0.18 -9.46
N PHE A 113 -3.59 1.49 -9.69
CA PHE A 113 -3.02 2.09 -10.90
C PHE A 113 -1.55 2.47 -10.76
N TYR A 114 -0.89 2.10 -9.66
CA TYR A 114 0.52 2.39 -9.37
C TYR A 114 0.89 3.88 -9.49
N ILE A 115 -0.06 4.79 -9.19
CA ILE A 115 0.11 6.23 -9.39
C ILE A 115 1.29 6.79 -8.57
N PRO A 116 1.44 6.49 -7.26
CA PRO A 116 2.57 6.99 -6.47
C PRO A 116 3.92 6.59 -7.07
N ARG A 117 4.03 5.33 -7.51
CA ARG A 117 5.24 4.79 -8.16
C ARG A 117 5.54 5.49 -9.47
N ARG A 118 4.53 5.70 -10.32
CA ARG A 118 4.67 6.44 -11.58
C ARG A 118 5.16 7.87 -11.34
N LEU A 119 4.57 8.57 -10.37
CA LEU A 119 4.99 9.93 -10.00
C LEU A 119 6.44 9.98 -9.51
N ALA A 120 6.80 9.09 -8.59
CA ALA A 120 8.15 9.02 -8.04
C ALA A 120 9.20 8.64 -9.11
N PHE A 121 8.84 7.73 -10.03
CA PHE A 121 9.69 7.40 -11.17
C PHE A 121 9.84 8.59 -12.12
N MET A 122 8.75 9.31 -12.46
CA MET A 122 8.84 10.48 -13.34
C MET A 122 9.79 11.55 -12.78
N ILE A 123 9.81 11.77 -11.46
CA ILE A 123 10.75 12.68 -10.80
C ILE A 123 12.21 12.17 -10.93
N SER A 124 12.42 10.87 -10.84
CA SER A 124 13.76 10.26 -10.89
C SER A 124 14.25 9.94 -12.31
N ARG A 125 13.36 9.98 -13.31
CA ARG A 125 13.61 9.51 -14.69
C ARG A 125 14.87 10.09 -15.31
N THR A 126 15.13 11.38 -15.12
CA THR A 126 16.30 12.06 -15.68
C THR A 126 17.61 11.45 -15.20
N ALA A 127 17.69 10.99 -13.95
CA ALA A 127 18.87 10.31 -13.42
C ALA A 127 19.09 8.96 -14.12
N PHE A 128 18.03 8.17 -14.34
CA PHE A 128 18.13 6.90 -15.06
C PHE A 128 18.55 7.08 -16.52
N GLU A 129 17.98 8.08 -17.20
CA GLU A 129 18.34 8.41 -18.59
C GLU A 129 19.82 8.80 -18.73
N GLN A 130 20.34 9.59 -17.79
CA GLN A 130 21.76 9.96 -17.78
C GLN A 130 22.66 8.73 -17.70
N VAL A 131 22.33 7.77 -16.83
CA VAL A 131 23.11 6.52 -16.73
C VAL A 131 23.04 5.72 -18.01
N ARG A 132 21.84 5.58 -18.60
CA ARG A 132 21.61 4.84 -19.83
C ARG A 132 22.44 5.39 -20.99
N VAL A 133 22.49 6.71 -21.15
CA VAL A 133 23.26 7.38 -22.22
C VAL A 133 24.77 7.29 -21.96
N GLN A 134 25.20 7.36 -20.71
CA GLN A 134 26.63 7.28 -20.36
C GLN A 134 27.20 5.86 -20.47
N HIS A 135 26.40 4.83 -20.18
CA HIS A 135 26.85 3.44 -20.11
C HIS A 135 26.17 2.59 -21.18
N ILE A 136 26.61 2.77 -22.43
CA ILE A 136 26.27 1.83 -23.51
C ILE A 136 27.18 0.62 -23.36
N ILE A 137 26.62 -0.48 -22.87
CA ILE A 137 27.34 -1.73 -22.61
C ILE A 137 26.88 -2.85 -23.52
N SER A 138 27.73 -3.86 -23.68
CA SER A 138 27.36 -5.07 -24.39
C SER A 138 26.28 -5.85 -23.62
N ALA A 139 25.34 -6.43 -24.34
CA ALA A 139 24.15 -7.15 -23.88
C ALA A 139 24.37 -8.32 -22.90
N LYS A 140 25.62 -8.69 -22.61
CA LYS A 140 25.99 -9.78 -21.70
C LYS A 140 26.65 -9.30 -20.42
N VAL A 141 26.88 -8.00 -20.28
CA VAL A 141 27.60 -7.42 -19.14
C VAL A 141 26.60 -6.81 -18.16
N LYS A 142 26.77 -7.15 -16.88
CA LYS A 142 26.12 -6.46 -15.76
C LYS A 142 27.13 -5.52 -15.11
N ILE A 143 26.71 -4.29 -14.81
CA ILE A 143 27.49 -3.33 -14.05
C ILE A 143 26.86 -3.19 -12.67
N THR A 144 27.67 -3.39 -11.64
CA THR A 144 27.30 -2.99 -10.28
C THR A 144 27.36 -1.47 -10.16
N LEU A 145 26.21 -0.84 -9.92
CA LEU A 145 26.06 0.60 -9.75
C LEU A 145 26.18 1.01 -8.29
N ASN A 146 25.52 0.27 -7.38
CA ASN A 146 25.42 0.53 -5.94
C ASN A 146 25.35 2.03 -5.60
N ARG A 147 24.45 2.76 -6.27
CA ARG A 147 24.31 4.20 -6.10
C ARG A 147 22.87 4.65 -6.17
N LYS A 148 22.61 5.79 -5.54
CA LYS A 148 21.30 6.43 -5.57
C LYS A 148 21.06 7.13 -6.91
N LEU A 149 19.99 6.74 -7.60
CA LEU A 149 19.46 7.41 -8.80
C LEU A 149 18.09 8.02 -8.48
N GLY A 150 18.09 9.34 -8.26
CA GLY A 150 16.91 10.07 -7.81
C GLY A 150 16.45 9.60 -6.43
N LEU A 151 15.24 9.03 -6.36
CA LEU A 151 14.67 8.50 -5.11
C LEU A 151 15.07 7.04 -4.83
N TYR A 152 15.70 6.35 -5.78
CA TYR A 152 15.92 4.91 -5.72
C TYR A 152 17.38 4.58 -5.51
N GLU A 153 17.66 3.53 -4.74
CA GLU A 153 18.97 2.90 -4.69
C GLU A 153 19.03 1.84 -5.78
N VAL A 154 20.06 1.89 -6.62
CA VAL A 154 20.21 0.99 -7.77
C VAL A 154 21.47 0.18 -7.59
N ASP A 155 21.29 -1.13 -7.50
CA ASP A 155 22.36 -2.08 -7.24
C ASP A 155 23.09 -2.44 -8.53
N GLU A 156 22.33 -2.75 -9.58
CA GLU A 156 22.86 -3.24 -10.84
C GLU A 156 22.18 -2.62 -12.06
N TYR A 157 22.94 -2.53 -13.14
CA TYR A 157 22.47 -2.15 -14.46
C TYR A 157 22.93 -3.16 -15.50
N ALA A 158 22.03 -3.50 -16.42
CA ALA A 158 22.30 -4.44 -17.49
C ALA A 158 21.55 -4.02 -18.75
N MET A 159 22.11 -4.34 -19.91
CA MET A 159 21.39 -4.26 -21.18
C MET A 159 21.14 -5.68 -21.69
N ASP A 160 20.00 -5.90 -22.34
CA ASP A 160 19.75 -7.14 -23.07
C ASP A 160 20.18 -7.05 -24.55
N SER A 161 20.07 -8.16 -25.29
CA SER A 161 20.46 -8.23 -26.70
C SER A 161 19.55 -7.48 -27.65
N ARG A 162 18.39 -7.02 -27.19
CA ARG A 162 17.38 -6.27 -27.95
C ARG A 162 17.39 -4.78 -27.63
N GLY A 163 18.29 -4.32 -26.77
CA GLY A 163 18.45 -2.93 -26.39
C GLY A 163 17.66 -2.50 -25.15
N GLY A 164 16.98 -3.43 -24.47
CA GLY A 164 16.32 -3.16 -23.21
C GLY A 164 17.35 -2.85 -22.11
N ALA A 165 17.15 -1.73 -21.41
CA ALA A 165 18.07 -1.25 -20.38
C ALA A 165 17.43 -1.38 -19.00
N TYR A 166 17.98 -2.27 -18.17
CA TYR A 166 17.41 -2.70 -16.90
C TYR A 166 18.22 -2.15 -15.73
N PHE A 167 17.53 -1.66 -14.71
CA PHE A 167 18.08 -1.12 -13.47
C PHE A 167 17.45 -1.86 -12.29
N ARG A 168 18.24 -2.68 -11.58
CA ARG A 168 17.78 -3.41 -10.41
C ARG A 168 17.85 -2.52 -9.17
N VAL A 169 16.72 -2.41 -8.47
CA VAL A 169 16.51 -1.53 -7.31
C VAL A 169 16.38 -2.34 -6.01
N PHE A 170 15.96 -3.60 -6.15
CA PHE A 170 15.85 -4.51 -5.03
C PHE A 170 16.00 -5.95 -5.51
N SER A 171 16.63 -6.77 -4.68
CA SER A 171 16.78 -8.21 -4.85
C SER A 171 16.66 -8.84 -3.47
N GLY A 172 15.80 -9.84 -3.33
CA GLY A 172 15.63 -10.55 -2.07
C GLY A 172 14.89 -11.86 -2.22
N GLY A 173 15.03 -12.73 -1.22
CA GLY A 173 14.30 -13.99 -1.16
C GLY A 173 12.79 -13.75 -1.12
N ASP A 174 12.01 -14.64 -1.72
CA ASP A 174 10.55 -14.62 -1.66
C ASP A 174 9.98 -14.92 -0.26
N GLY A 175 10.83 -15.41 0.65
CA GLY A 175 10.56 -15.67 2.06
C GLY A 175 10.19 -17.12 2.39
N LEU A 176 9.89 -17.96 1.39
CA LEU A 176 9.50 -19.37 1.58
C LEU A 176 10.35 -20.35 0.75
N SER A 177 10.98 -19.86 -0.32
CA SER A 177 11.85 -20.56 -1.24
C SER A 177 13.27 -19.95 -1.19
N PRO A 178 14.33 -20.68 -1.59
CA PRO A 178 15.65 -20.07 -1.86
C PRO A 178 15.64 -19.05 -3.01
N ASP A 179 14.51 -18.93 -3.71
CA ASP A 179 14.39 -18.16 -4.94
C ASP A 179 14.49 -16.66 -4.69
N THR A 180 15.27 -16.00 -5.55
CA THR A 180 15.52 -14.56 -5.46
C THR A 180 14.64 -13.82 -6.46
N ILE A 181 13.81 -12.92 -5.95
CA ILE A 181 13.02 -12.03 -6.79
C ILE A 181 13.76 -10.71 -6.96
N SER A 182 13.99 -10.34 -8.21
CA SER A 182 14.56 -9.04 -8.60
C SER A 182 13.46 -8.08 -9.03
N TYR A 183 13.59 -6.84 -8.58
CA TYR A 183 12.69 -5.74 -8.91
C TYR A 183 13.48 -4.54 -9.43
N GLY A 184 12.87 -3.79 -10.34
CA GLY A 184 13.56 -2.64 -10.91
C GLY A 184 12.78 -1.90 -11.97
N PHE A 185 13.51 -1.05 -12.68
CA PHE A 185 13.01 -0.26 -13.80
C PHE A 185 13.67 -0.71 -15.10
N VAL A 186 12.93 -0.64 -16.20
CA VAL A 186 13.43 -1.02 -17.51
C VAL A 186 12.93 -0.04 -18.57
N HIS A 187 13.85 0.38 -19.44
CA HIS A 187 13.54 1.13 -20.65
C HIS A 187 13.50 0.15 -21.83
N GLN A 188 12.39 0.15 -22.58
CA GLN A 188 12.15 -0.75 -23.73
C GLN A 188 12.36 -2.23 -23.38
N PRO A 189 11.53 -2.81 -22.50
CA PRO A 189 11.70 -4.19 -22.05
C PRO A 189 11.60 -5.19 -23.20
N ASN A 190 12.39 -6.26 -23.14
CA ASN A 190 12.18 -7.45 -23.94
C ASN A 190 11.14 -8.36 -23.29
N HIS A 191 10.09 -8.76 -24.02
CA HIS A 191 9.04 -9.64 -23.50
C HIS A 191 9.48 -11.09 -23.24
N GLU A 192 10.65 -11.50 -23.72
CA GLU A 192 11.13 -12.89 -23.57
C GLU A 192 11.86 -13.15 -22.25
N GLY A 193 12.32 -12.10 -21.55
CA GLY A 193 13.01 -12.28 -20.28
C GLY A 193 13.81 -11.06 -19.85
N SER A 194 14.62 -11.24 -18.80
CA SER A 194 15.47 -10.18 -18.28
C SER A 194 16.90 -10.66 -18.06
N PRO A 195 17.89 -9.75 -17.99
CA PRO A 195 19.23 -10.09 -17.53
C PRO A 195 19.29 -10.60 -16.07
N PHE A 196 18.22 -10.39 -15.29
CA PHE A 196 18.17 -10.67 -13.85
C PHE A 196 17.36 -11.91 -13.47
N GLY A 197 16.98 -12.72 -14.47
CA GLY A 197 16.18 -13.93 -14.28
C GLY A 197 15.27 -14.18 -15.49
N ALA A 198 14.77 -15.41 -15.60
CA ALA A 198 13.91 -15.85 -16.71
C ALA A 198 12.50 -16.24 -16.24
N ALA A 199 12.34 -16.68 -15.00
CA ALA A 199 11.04 -17.12 -14.48
C ALA A 199 10.16 -15.96 -14.00
N GLU A 200 8.85 -16.14 -14.19
CA GLU A 200 7.81 -15.16 -13.81
C GLU A 200 8.10 -13.71 -14.24
N TYR A 201 8.77 -13.50 -15.37
CA TYR A 201 9.08 -12.15 -15.83
C TYR A 201 7.81 -11.37 -16.13
N GLN A 202 7.59 -10.31 -15.36
CA GLN A 202 6.43 -9.42 -15.48
C GLN A 202 6.90 -7.98 -15.64
N VAL A 203 6.28 -7.28 -16.58
CA VAL A 203 6.51 -5.86 -16.84
C VAL A 203 5.24 -5.07 -16.69
N PHE A 204 5.37 -3.87 -16.16
CA PHE A 204 4.25 -3.02 -15.82
C PHE A 204 4.55 -1.59 -16.26
N TYR A 205 3.65 -1.03 -17.06
CA TYR A 205 3.82 0.29 -17.65
C TYR A 205 3.93 1.39 -16.58
N LEU A 206 4.95 2.23 -16.73
CA LEU A 206 5.11 3.45 -15.94
C LEU A 206 4.79 4.70 -16.75
N TYR A 207 5.64 5.03 -17.72
CA TYR A 207 5.56 6.27 -18.49
C TYR A 207 6.43 6.20 -19.74
N GLY A 208 5.86 6.48 -20.92
CA GLY A 208 6.60 6.43 -22.19
C GLY A 208 7.18 5.04 -22.43
N ASP A 209 8.48 4.96 -22.70
CA ASP A 209 9.16 3.67 -22.92
C ASP A 209 9.65 3.00 -21.63
N TRP A 210 9.24 3.50 -20.46
CA TRP A 210 9.66 2.99 -19.15
C TRP A 210 8.60 2.13 -18.48
N TYR A 211 9.08 1.04 -17.90
CA TYR A 211 8.32 0.04 -17.17
C TYR A 211 9.03 -0.27 -15.86
N TRP A 212 8.30 -0.84 -14.90
CA TRP A 212 8.94 -1.57 -13.80
C TRP A 212 8.79 -3.07 -14.05
N PHE A 213 9.76 -3.84 -13.59
CA PHE A 213 9.76 -5.28 -13.74
C PHE A 213 9.83 -5.99 -12.39
N ARG A 214 9.31 -7.21 -12.39
CA ARG A 214 9.50 -8.24 -11.37
C ARG A 214 9.95 -9.50 -12.10
N VAL A 215 10.96 -10.17 -11.59
CA VAL A 215 11.45 -11.42 -12.17
C VAL A 215 11.98 -12.33 -11.08
N SER A 216 11.74 -13.63 -11.23
CA SER A 216 12.33 -14.65 -10.37
C SER A 216 13.55 -15.28 -11.05
N ASP A 217 14.48 -15.74 -10.22
CA ASP A 217 15.65 -16.52 -10.64
C ASP A 217 15.35 -18.03 -10.75
N ASP A 218 14.08 -18.44 -10.75
CA ASP A 218 13.73 -19.85 -10.85
C ASP A 218 14.23 -20.43 -12.20
N PHE A 219 14.86 -21.59 -12.13
CA PHE A 219 15.31 -22.39 -13.27
C PHE A 219 14.45 -23.64 -13.45
#